data_AF-A0A8T6BMD4-F1
#
_entry.id   AF-A0A8T6BMD4-F1
#
_cell.length_a   1.000
_cell.length_b   1.000
_cell.length_c   1.000
_cell.angle_alpha   90.00
_cell.angle_beta   90.00
_cell.angle_gamma   90.00
#
_symmetry.space_group_name_H-M   'P 1'
#
loop_
_entity.id
_entity.type
_entity.pdbx_description
1 polymer ?
#
loop_
_entity_poly.entity_id
_entity_poly.type
_entity_poly.pdbx_seq_one_letter_code
_entity_poly.pdbx_strand_id
1 'polypeptide(L)'
;CGVINPQNANTAYFGDTDGRVGAVLYALLVSGHIGIREKGWSLLCELLKHEEMASSAYIHKNNKLLYNLLNTRDMILNELHQHVFLKDDAITPCIFLGDHTGDRFSTIFGDKYILTLLNSMRNMEGNKDSRINKNVVVLAGNHEINFNGNYTARLANHKLSAGDTYNLIKTLDVCNYDSERQVLTSHHGIIRDEEKKCYCLGALQVPFNQMKNPTDPEELANIFNKKHKEHMDDPLFHLIRSNTLKPTPVYANYFDNTTDFRPARERIFICGETLKGEDPSKYIRQKYGHHGPGVDHNQQFDNGIMGLNSLKEARDKNNKIIYSSGLSCFQPH
;
A
#
# COMPACT_ATOMS: atom_id res chain seq x y z
N CYS A 1 -20.67 -4.38 -1.26
CA CYS A 1 -20.06 -3.31 -2.07
C CYS A 1 -20.95 -2.08 -2.02
N GLY A 2 -20.45 -0.95 -1.52
CA GLY A 2 -21.20 0.31 -1.51
C GLY A 2 -21.35 0.89 -2.92
N VAL A 3 -22.28 1.84 -3.09
CA VAL A 3 -22.48 2.56 -4.36
C VAL A 3 -21.17 3.28 -4.72
N ILE A 4 -20.90 3.45 -6.02
CA ILE A 4 -19.74 4.19 -6.56
C ILE A 4 -20.14 5.66 -6.77
N ASN A 5 -19.35 6.62 -6.27
CA ASN A 5 -19.48 8.02 -6.69
C ASN A 5 -18.40 8.35 -7.73
N PRO A 6 -18.70 8.21 -9.03
CA PRO A 6 -17.73 8.53 -10.08
C PRO A 6 -17.36 10.03 -10.14
N GLN A 7 -18.03 10.88 -9.36
CA GLN A 7 -17.79 12.32 -9.31
C GLN A 7 -16.98 12.78 -8.08
N ASN A 8 -16.61 11.87 -7.17
CA ASN A 8 -15.86 12.26 -5.97
C ASN A 8 -14.36 12.38 -6.25
N ALA A 9 -13.84 13.61 -6.28
CA ALA A 9 -12.42 13.91 -6.50
C ALA A 9 -11.51 13.72 -5.26
N ASN A 10 -12.06 13.27 -4.13
CA ASN A 10 -11.27 13.04 -2.92
C ASN A 10 -10.33 11.84 -3.09
N THR A 11 -9.07 12.00 -2.70
CA THR A 11 -8.07 10.93 -2.73
C THR A 11 -8.51 9.75 -1.86
N ALA A 12 -8.54 8.57 -2.45
CA ALA A 12 -8.71 7.30 -1.77
C ALA A 12 -7.35 6.74 -1.36
N TYR A 13 -7.20 6.39 -0.08
CA TYR A 13 -6.00 5.78 0.46
C TYR A 13 -6.28 4.31 0.76
N PHE A 14 -5.45 3.43 0.20
CA PHE A 14 -5.55 2.00 0.30
C PHE A 14 -4.43 1.45 1.18
N GLY A 15 -4.78 0.97 2.37
CA GLY A 15 -3.88 0.31 3.31
C GLY A 15 -3.57 -1.14 2.92
N ASP A 16 -2.94 -1.87 3.83
CA ASP A 16 -2.50 -3.25 3.65
C ASP A 16 -3.64 -4.16 3.13
N THR A 17 -3.31 -4.97 2.12
CA THR A 17 -4.24 -5.93 1.52
C THR A 17 -3.83 -7.38 1.77
N ASP A 18 -2.72 -7.61 2.46
CA ASP A 18 -2.09 -8.89 2.75
C ASP A 18 -1.82 -9.76 1.51
N GLY A 19 -1.60 -9.16 0.34
CA GLY A 19 -1.41 -9.91 -0.92
C GLY A 19 -2.70 -10.41 -1.58
N ARG A 20 -3.86 -9.87 -1.20
CA ARG A 20 -5.16 -10.21 -1.82
C ARG A 20 -5.37 -9.46 -3.13
N VAL A 21 -5.48 -10.21 -4.22
CA VAL A 21 -5.75 -9.66 -5.56
C VAL A 21 -7.16 -9.08 -5.62
N GLY A 22 -8.12 -9.74 -4.98
CA GLY A 22 -9.50 -9.25 -4.94
C GLY A 22 -9.64 -7.88 -4.27
N ALA A 23 -8.86 -7.62 -3.21
CA ALA A 23 -8.84 -6.33 -2.53
C ALA A 23 -8.29 -5.20 -3.43
N VAL A 24 -7.21 -5.46 -4.16
CA VAL A 24 -6.65 -4.49 -5.13
C VAL A 24 -7.62 -4.24 -6.29
N LEU A 25 -8.23 -5.30 -6.86
CA LEU A 25 -9.24 -5.16 -7.91
C LEU A 25 -10.45 -4.36 -7.43
N TYR A 26 -10.92 -4.64 -6.21
CA TYR A 26 -12.01 -3.88 -5.61
C TYR A 26 -11.64 -2.41 -5.44
N ALA A 27 -10.44 -2.11 -4.91
CA ALA A 27 -9.93 -0.74 -4.75
C ALA A 27 -9.96 0.04 -6.06
N LEU A 28 -9.44 -0.56 -7.13
CA LEU A 28 -9.40 0.05 -8.47
C LEU A 28 -10.81 0.19 -9.09
N LEU A 29 -11.70 -0.77 -8.84
CA LEU A 29 -13.08 -0.73 -9.34
C LEU A 29 -13.87 0.41 -8.68
N VAL A 30 -13.80 0.55 -7.35
CA VAL A 30 -14.56 1.58 -6.61
C VAL A 30 -14.02 3.00 -6.80
N SER A 31 -12.73 3.12 -7.14
CA SER A 31 -12.10 4.40 -7.51
C SER A 31 -12.23 4.71 -9.00
N GLY A 32 -12.83 3.80 -9.78
CA GLY A 32 -13.12 4.02 -11.20
C GLY A 32 -11.94 3.83 -12.14
N HIS A 33 -10.81 3.28 -11.68
CA HIS A 33 -9.61 3.02 -12.49
C HIS A 33 -9.73 1.78 -13.38
N ILE A 34 -10.63 0.85 -13.06
CA ILE A 34 -10.93 -0.32 -13.90
C ILE A 34 -12.42 -0.53 -14.12
N GLY A 35 -12.75 -1.20 -15.21
CA GLY A 35 -14.05 -1.80 -15.45
C GLY A 35 -13.96 -3.31 -15.64
N ILE A 36 -15.08 -3.99 -15.47
CA ILE A 36 -15.21 -5.44 -15.62
C ILE A 36 -16.34 -5.75 -16.61
N ARG A 37 -16.04 -6.53 -17.64
CA ARG A 37 -17.04 -6.99 -18.62
C ARG A 37 -17.95 -8.06 -18.01
N GLU A 38 -19.14 -8.25 -18.57
CA GLU A 38 -20.23 -9.07 -18.00
C GLU A 38 -19.77 -10.41 -17.40
N LYS A 39 -19.11 -11.28 -18.16
CA LYS A 39 -18.59 -12.58 -17.68
C LYS A 39 -17.53 -12.46 -16.57
N GLY A 40 -16.83 -11.34 -16.49
CA GLY A 40 -15.84 -11.08 -15.45
C GLY A 40 -16.45 -10.89 -14.06
N TRP A 41 -17.72 -10.47 -13.96
CA TRP A 41 -18.35 -10.28 -12.64
C TRP A 41 -18.51 -11.58 -11.87
N SER A 42 -18.94 -12.66 -12.54
CA SER A 42 -19.04 -13.98 -11.90
C SER A 42 -17.67 -14.50 -11.46
N LEU A 43 -16.63 -14.31 -12.28
CA LEU A 43 -15.26 -14.69 -11.96
C LEU A 43 -14.70 -13.90 -10.78
N LEU A 44 -14.98 -12.59 -10.69
CA LEU A 44 -14.60 -11.79 -9.52
C LEU A 44 -15.27 -12.29 -8.24
N CYS A 45 -16.57 -12.59 -8.28
CA CYS A 45 -17.28 -13.16 -7.12
C CYS A 45 -16.67 -14.49 -6.69
N GLU A 46 -16.31 -15.34 -7.64
CA GLU A 46 -15.69 -16.63 -7.36
C GLU A 46 -14.27 -16.47 -6.79
N LEU A 47 -13.48 -15.52 -7.31
CA LEU A 47 -12.18 -15.15 -6.78
C LEU A 47 -12.27 -14.70 -5.31
N LEU A 48 -13.20 -13.78 -5.00
CA LEU A 48 -13.39 -13.26 -3.65
C LEU A 48 -13.80 -14.35 -2.66
N LYS A 49 -14.67 -15.28 -3.07
CA LYS A 49 -15.06 -16.45 -2.26
C LYS A 49 -13.85 -17.32 -1.93
N HIS A 50 -12.94 -17.52 -2.87
CA HIS A 50 -11.71 -18.29 -2.62
C HIS A 50 -10.75 -17.56 -1.68
N GLU A 51 -10.65 -16.22 -1.74
CA GLU A 51 -9.85 -15.44 -0.78
C GLU A 51 -10.45 -15.47 0.64
N GLU A 52 -11.78 -15.52 0.79
CA GLU A 52 -12.45 -15.73 2.08
C GLU A 52 -12.15 -17.14 2.64
N MET A 53 -12.30 -18.18 1.82
CA MET A 53 -11.94 -19.55 2.21
C MET A 53 -10.46 -19.66 2.58
N ALA A 54 -9.57 -19.00 1.83
CA ALA A 54 -8.15 -18.95 2.11
C ALA A 54 -7.88 -18.27 3.45
N SER A 55 -8.60 -17.19 3.76
CA SER A 55 -8.49 -16.49 5.04
C SER A 55 -8.85 -17.40 6.22
N SER A 56 -9.95 -18.17 6.08
CA SER A 56 -10.30 -19.20 7.06
C SER A 56 -9.20 -20.26 7.20
N ALA A 57 -8.66 -20.77 6.10
CA ALA A 57 -7.58 -21.76 6.14
C ALA A 57 -6.31 -21.21 6.83
N TYR A 58 -5.96 -19.95 6.59
CA TYR A 58 -4.84 -19.25 7.24
C TYR A 58 -5.05 -19.14 8.75
N ILE A 59 -6.22 -18.68 9.20
CA ILE A 59 -6.57 -18.54 10.64
C ILE A 59 -6.46 -19.90 11.36
N HIS A 60 -6.89 -20.98 10.72
CA HIS A 60 -6.81 -22.34 11.27
C HIS A 60 -5.45 -23.01 11.04
N LYS A 61 -4.44 -22.28 10.56
CA LYS A 61 -3.07 -22.75 10.30
C LYS A 61 -3.02 -23.98 9.38
N ASN A 62 -3.97 -24.11 8.46
CA ASN A 62 -4.03 -25.19 7.49
C ASN A 62 -3.35 -24.78 6.17
N ASN A 63 -2.01 -24.80 6.18
CA ASN A 63 -1.21 -24.32 5.05
C ASN A 63 -1.48 -25.11 3.75
N LYS A 64 -1.69 -26.43 3.84
CA LYS A 64 -1.98 -27.26 2.65
C LYS A 64 -3.28 -26.81 1.96
N LEU A 65 -4.33 -26.57 2.74
CA LEU A 65 -5.59 -26.06 2.21
C LEU A 65 -5.44 -24.65 1.67
N LEU A 66 -4.74 -23.77 2.40
CA LEU A 66 -4.44 -22.40 1.97
C LEU A 66 -3.78 -22.38 0.57
N TYR A 67 -2.75 -23.19 0.34
CA TYR A 67 -2.08 -23.26 -0.96
C TYR A 67 -2.99 -23.71 -2.09
N ASN A 68 -3.82 -24.73 -1.85
CA ASN A 68 -4.76 -25.21 -2.86
C ASN A 68 -5.80 -24.14 -3.21
N LEU A 69 -6.27 -23.38 -2.22
CA LEU A 69 -7.22 -22.28 -2.42
C LEU A 69 -6.57 -21.13 -3.19
N LEU A 70 -5.34 -20.76 -2.87
CA LEU A 70 -4.59 -19.73 -3.61
C LEU A 70 -4.28 -20.14 -5.06
N ASN A 71 -3.94 -21.41 -5.30
CA ASN A 71 -3.75 -21.93 -6.66
C ASN A 71 -5.06 -21.86 -7.47
N THR A 72 -6.19 -22.21 -6.84
CA THR A 72 -7.50 -22.11 -7.48
C THR A 72 -7.88 -20.65 -7.75
N ARG A 73 -7.62 -19.75 -6.79
CA ARG A 73 -7.76 -18.30 -6.93
C ARG A 73 -6.98 -17.78 -8.14
N ASP A 74 -5.75 -18.24 -8.32
CA ASP A 74 -4.91 -17.84 -9.45
C ASP A 74 -5.42 -18.36 -10.80
N MET A 75 -5.99 -19.57 -10.84
CA MET A 75 -6.65 -20.08 -12.05
C MET A 75 -7.85 -19.20 -12.45
N ILE A 76 -8.69 -18.82 -11.47
CA ILE A 76 -9.82 -17.91 -11.69
C ILE A 76 -9.30 -16.54 -12.14
N LEU A 77 -8.23 -16.03 -11.54
CA LEU A 77 -7.62 -14.76 -11.92
C LEU A 77 -7.10 -14.78 -13.37
N ASN A 78 -6.54 -15.89 -13.82
CA ASN A 78 -6.06 -16.09 -15.19
C ASN A 78 -7.20 -16.10 -16.23
N GLU A 79 -8.44 -16.33 -15.82
CA GLU A 79 -9.61 -16.10 -16.68
C GLU A 79 -10.12 -14.67 -16.53
N LEU A 80 -10.23 -14.19 -15.28
CA LEU A 80 -10.77 -12.87 -14.95
C LEU A 80 -10.00 -11.72 -15.61
N HIS A 81 -8.67 -11.78 -15.66
CA HIS A 81 -7.87 -10.65 -16.14
C HIS A 81 -8.17 -10.24 -17.60
N GLN A 82 -8.67 -11.17 -18.42
CA GLN A 82 -9.10 -10.88 -19.80
C GLN A 82 -10.40 -10.06 -19.87
N HIS A 83 -11.12 -9.97 -18.76
CA HIS A 83 -12.36 -9.22 -18.61
C HIS A 83 -12.18 -7.88 -17.87
N VAL A 84 -11.00 -7.64 -17.31
CA VAL A 84 -10.64 -6.36 -16.67
C VAL A 84 -10.05 -5.42 -17.71
N PHE A 85 -10.50 -4.17 -17.72
CA PHE A 85 -9.95 -3.12 -18.59
C PHE A 85 -9.69 -1.84 -17.82
N LEU A 86 -8.66 -1.09 -18.24
CA LEU A 86 -8.32 0.20 -17.67
C LEU A 86 -9.31 1.27 -18.14
N LYS A 87 -9.70 2.16 -17.22
CA LYS A 87 -10.49 3.35 -17.53
C LYS A 87 -9.56 4.57 -17.54
N ASP A 88 -9.73 5.44 -18.53
CA ASP A 88 -8.93 6.67 -18.71
C ASP A 88 -9.61 7.92 -18.13
N ASP A 89 -10.88 7.80 -17.73
CA ASP A 89 -11.72 8.86 -17.17
C ASP A 89 -11.72 8.88 -15.62
N ALA A 90 -10.85 8.11 -14.98
CA ALA A 90 -10.76 8.03 -13.53
C ALA A 90 -10.24 9.35 -12.92
N ILE A 91 -11.10 10.06 -12.19
CA ILE A 91 -10.77 11.36 -11.56
C ILE A 91 -10.34 11.25 -10.10
N THR A 92 -10.61 10.12 -9.45
CA THR A 92 -10.33 9.90 -8.02
C THR A 92 -8.88 9.43 -7.86
N PRO A 93 -8.00 10.20 -7.18
CA PRO A 93 -6.66 9.71 -6.90
C PRO A 93 -6.71 8.50 -5.97
N CYS A 94 -5.86 7.51 -6.23
CA CYS A 94 -5.83 6.20 -5.58
C CYS A 94 -4.39 5.95 -5.09
N ILE A 95 -4.20 5.92 -3.78
CA ILE A 95 -2.88 5.78 -3.15
C ILE A 95 -2.80 4.46 -2.40
N PHE A 96 -2.03 3.53 -2.93
CA PHE A 96 -1.69 2.24 -2.34
C PHE A 96 -0.51 2.42 -1.38
N LEU A 97 -0.74 2.17 -0.08
CA LEU A 97 0.17 2.47 1.02
C LEU A 97 1.14 1.32 1.33
N GLY A 98 1.18 0.26 0.53
CA GLY A 98 2.08 -0.88 0.71
C GLY A 98 1.41 -2.11 1.31
N ASP A 99 2.14 -3.21 1.24
CA ASP A 99 1.74 -4.59 1.54
C ASP A 99 0.57 -5.06 0.64
N HIS A 100 0.74 -4.84 -0.66
CA HIS A 100 -0.14 -5.35 -1.71
C HIS A 100 0.33 -6.66 -2.31
N THR A 101 1.59 -7.01 -2.06
CA THR A 101 2.32 -8.17 -2.58
C THR A 101 3.33 -8.64 -1.56
N GLY A 102 3.90 -9.83 -1.75
CA GLY A 102 4.86 -10.40 -0.81
C GLY A 102 4.30 -10.74 0.57
N ASP A 103 2.99 -10.91 0.73
CA ASP A 103 2.34 -11.14 2.04
C ASP A 103 1.44 -12.40 2.06
N ARG A 104 0.65 -12.61 3.13
CA ARG A 104 -0.06 -13.85 3.51
C ARG A 104 -0.75 -14.57 2.34
N PHE A 105 -1.38 -13.83 1.44
CA PHE A 105 -2.16 -14.35 0.30
C PHE A 105 -1.46 -14.20 -1.05
N SER A 106 -0.20 -13.79 -1.04
CA SER A 106 0.61 -13.64 -2.24
C SER A 106 0.96 -14.98 -2.87
N THR A 107 0.89 -14.96 -4.19
CA THR A 107 1.46 -15.95 -5.10
C THR A 107 2.26 -15.21 -6.16
N ILE A 108 3.25 -15.86 -6.80
CA ILE A 108 4.01 -15.22 -7.89
C ILE A 108 3.08 -14.76 -9.02
N PHE A 109 2.02 -15.52 -9.32
CA PHE A 109 1.07 -15.14 -10.36
C PHE A 109 0.23 -13.93 -9.94
N GLY A 110 -0.38 -13.97 -8.75
CA GLY A 110 -1.19 -12.87 -8.22
C GLY A 110 -0.40 -11.57 -8.07
N ASP A 111 0.81 -11.64 -7.51
CA ASP A 111 1.67 -10.47 -7.33
C ASP A 111 2.14 -9.89 -8.66
N LYS A 112 2.56 -10.74 -9.61
CA LYS A 112 2.90 -10.26 -10.96
C LYS A 112 1.71 -9.57 -11.62
N TYR A 113 0.51 -10.11 -11.46
CA TYR A 113 -0.70 -9.48 -11.98
C TYR A 113 -0.95 -8.11 -11.36
N ILE A 114 -0.98 -8.02 -10.02
CA ILE A 114 -1.17 -6.76 -9.28
C ILE A 114 -0.15 -5.72 -9.74
N LEU A 115 1.14 -6.09 -9.71
CA LEU A 115 2.22 -5.17 -10.04
C LEU A 115 2.19 -4.76 -11.50
N THR A 116 1.84 -5.65 -12.42
CA THR A 116 1.71 -5.31 -13.85
C THR A 116 0.55 -4.34 -14.05
N LEU A 117 -0.61 -4.62 -13.45
CA LEU A 117 -1.80 -3.77 -13.56
C LEU A 117 -1.53 -2.36 -13.00
N LEU A 118 -0.99 -2.28 -11.78
CA LEU A 118 -0.63 -1.02 -11.14
C LEU A 118 0.47 -0.28 -11.90
N ASN A 119 1.46 -0.99 -12.44
CA ASN A 119 2.51 -0.38 -13.25
C ASN A 119 1.98 0.13 -14.59
N SER A 120 1.02 -0.55 -15.24
CA SER A 120 0.35 -0.04 -16.45
C SER A 120 -0.44 1.24 -16.19
N MET A 121 -0.91 1.47 -14.96
CA MET A 121 -1.55 2.73 -14.57
C MET A 121 -0.53 3.84 -14.27
N ARG A 122 0.69 3.48 -13.84
CA ARG A 122 1.78 4.42 -13.52
C ARG A 122 2.65 4.80 -14.73
N ASN A 123 2.96 3.83 -15.60
CA ASN A 123 3.88 3.98 -16.73
C ASN A 123 3.15 4.37 -18.02
N MET A 124 3.57 5.49 -18.59
CA MET A 124 3.00 6.07 -19.80
C MET A 124 4.09 6.64 -20.71
N GLU A 125 4.89 5.81 -21.38
CA GLU A 125 5.55 6.29 -22.60
C GLU A 125 4.45 6.64 -23.62
N GLY A 126 4.07 7.93 -23.69
CA GLY A 126 3.19 8.46 -24.72
C GLY A 126 1.94 9.22 -24.27
N ASN A 127 1.61 9.31 -22.97
CA ASN A 127 0.38 10.01 -22.59
C ASN A 127 0.63 11.51 -22.38
N LYS A 128 0.01 12.33 -23.24
CA LYS A 128 0.09 13.79 -23.23
C LYS A 128 -0.64 14.44 -22.05
N ASP A 129 -1.38 13.67 -21.27
CA ASP A 129 -2.07 14.13 -20.08
C ASP A 129 -1.32 13.74 -18.81
N SER A 130 -0.73 14.74 -18.15
CA SER A 130 -0.04 14.66 -16.85
C SER A 130 -0.94 14.23 -15.67
N ARG A 131 -2.19 13.83 -15.95
CA ARG A 131 -3.25 13.54 -14.97
C ARG A 131 -3.24 12.09 -14.47
N ILE A 132 -2.87 11.10 -15.29
CA ILE A 132 -2.98 9.69 -14.90
C ILE A 132 -1.92 9.28 -13.86
N ASN A 133 -0.66 9.73 -14.00
CA ASN A 133 0.40 9.46 -13.02
C ASN A 133 0.15 10.19 -11.68
N LYS A 134 -0.66 11.25 -11.67
CA LYS A 134 -1.09 11.94 -10.45
C LYS A 134 -2.23 11.21 -9.72
N ASN A 135 -2.96 10.34 -10.41
CA ASN A 135 -4.15 9.70 -9.88
C ASN A 135 -3.90 8.29 -9.35
N VAL A 136 -2.73 7.68 -9.56
CA VAL A 136 -2.38 6.39 -8.93
C VAL A 136 -0.96 6.45 -8.36
N VAL A 137 -0.86 6.36 -7.03
CA VAL A 137 0.41 6.25 -6.31
C VAL A 137 0.48 4.85 -5.70
N VAL A 138 1.62 4.19 -5.82
CA VAL A 138 1.85 2.86 -5.25
C VAL A 138 3.16 2.89 -4.48
N LEU A 139 3.05 2.67 -3.17
CA LEU A 139 4.18 2.66 -2.25
C LEU A 139 4.54 1.21 -1.89
N ALA A 140 5.82 0.97 -1.67
CA ALA A 140 6.31 -0.28 -1.12
C ALA A 140 6.20 -0.29 0.41
N GLY A 141 5.57 -1.34 0.93
CA GLY A 141 5.64 -1.72 2.34
C GLY A 141 6.78 -2.68 2.62
N ASN A 142 6.90 -3.15 3.86
CA ASN A 142 7.96 -4.09 4.20
C ASN A 142 7.77 -5.43 3.48
N HIS A 143 6.54 -5.83 3.15
CA HIS A 143 6.32 -7.07 2.40
C HIS A 143 6.78 -6.96 0.95
N GLU A 144 6.50 -5.82 0.29
CA GLU A 144 7.09 -5.51 -1.01
C GLU A 144 8.60 -5.51 -0.95
N ILE A 145 9.25 -5.10 0.15
CA ILE A 145 10.72 -5.02 0.24
C ILE A 145 11.34 -6.39 0.53
N ASN A 146 10.66 -7.22 1.32
CA ASN A 146 11.28 -8.40 1.91
C ASN A 146 11.00 -9.67 1.11
N PHE A 147 9.85 -9.80 0.45
CA PHE A 147 9.38 -11.09 -0.09
C PHE A 147 9.14 -11.08 -1.60
N ASN A 148 9.62 -12.11 -2.30
CA ASN A 148 9.29 -12.34 -3.71
C ASN A 148 8.03 -13.23 -3.81
N GLY A 149 6.84 -12.64 -3.64
CA GLY A 149 5.48 -13.17 -3.86
C GLY A 149 5.10 -14.59 -3.44
N ASN A 150 5.95 -15.27 -2.70
CA ASN A 150 5.80 -16.64 -2.21
C ASN A 150 5.93 -16.62 -0.68
N TYR A 151 5.26 -15.68 -0.02
CA TYR A 151 5.41 -15.40 1.41
C TYR A 151 5.29 -16.68 2.26
N THR A 152 4.20 -17.42 2.09
CA THR A 152 3.91 -18.65 2.83
C THR A 152 4.81 -19.83 2.41
N ALA A 153 5.13 -19.97 1.12
CA ALA A 153 6.07 -20.99 0.64
C ALA A 153 7.50 -20.77 1.18
N ARG A 154 7.90 -19.50 1.40
CA ARG A 154 9.16 -19.13 2.06
C ARG A 154 9.17 -19.54 3.53
N LEU A 155 8.07 -19.34 4.26
CA LEU A 155 7.94 -19.77 5.67
C LEU A 155 8.08 -21.29 5.85
N ALA A 156 7.79 -22.06 4.80
CA ALA A 156 7.86 -23.52 4.81
C ALA A 156 9.13 -24.08 4.13
N ASN A 157 10.16 -23.26 3.84
CA ASN A 157 11.40 -23.66 3.16
C ASN A 157 11.17 -24.39 1.81
N HIS A 158 10.03 -24.19 1.16
CA HIS A 158 9.78 -24.76 -0.16
C HIS A 158 10.54 -23.98 -1.23
N LYS A 159 11.14 -24.70 -2.18
CA LYS A 159 11.80 -24.10 -3.36
C LYS A 159 10.80 -23.19 -4.06
N LEU A 160 11.13 -21.90 -4.15
CA LEU A 160 10.30 -20.88 -4.79
C LEU A 160 9.87 -21.35 -6.18
N SER A 161 8.61 -21.14 -6.54
CA SER A 161 8.15 -21.32 -7.92
C SER A 161 8.97 -20.43 -8.86
N ALA A 162 9.22 -20.90 -10.09
CA ALA A 162 9.98 -20.13 -11.06
C ALA A 162 9.27 -18.79 -11.35
N GLY A 163 9.94 -17.68 -11.05
CA GLY A 163 9.42 -16.34 -11.32
C GLY A 163 9.87 -15.32 -10.27
N ASP A 164 9.87 -14.06 -10.69
CA ASP A 164 10.33 -12.97 -9.86
C ASP A 164 9.50 -11.71 -10.16
N THR A 165 9.24 -10.94 -9.10
CA THR A 165 8.52 -9.67 -9.10
C THR A 165 9.46 -8.48 -8.92
N TYR A 166 10.75 -8.73 -8.66
CA TYR A 166 11.74 -7.72 -8.30
C TYR A 166 11.81 -6.55 -9.28
N ASN A 167 11.81 -6.81 -10.59
CA ASN A 167 11.89 -5.77 -11.61
C ASN A 167 10.72 -4.79 -11.57
N LEU A 168 9.54 -5.22 -11.11
CA LEU A 168 8.39 -4.34 -10.93
C LEU A 168 8.47 -3.61 -9.58
N ILE A 169 8.82 -4.33 -8.52
CA ILE A 169 8.90 -3.79 -7.15
C ILE A 169 10.00 -2.73 -7.03
N LYS A 170 11.15 -2.90 -7.67
CA LYS A 170 12.26 -1.92 -7.64
C LYS A 170 11.93 -0.56 -8.25
N THR A 171 10.73 -0.40 -8.82
CA THR A 171 10.21 0.87 -9.35
C THR A 171 9.28 1.58 -8.37
N LEU A 172 8.93 0.96 -7.25
CA LEU A 172 8.06 1.53 -6.24
C LEU A 172 8.82 2.53 -5.38
N ASP A 173 8.15 3.61 -5.04
CA ASP A 173 8.60 4.55 -4.02
C ASP A 173 8.19 4.04 -2.63
N VAL A 174 8.75 4.59 -1.56
CA VAL A 174 8.36 4.27 -0.16
C VAL A 174 7.64 5.43 0.52
N CYS A 175 7.72 6.61 -0.09
CA CYS A 175 7.15 7.85 0.41
C CYS A 175 6.59 8.66 -0.76
N ASN A 176 5.50 9.38 -0.54
CA ASN A 176 4.96 10.34 -1.50
C ASN A 176 4.44 11.57 -0.76
N TYR A 177 4.65 12.75 -1.32
CA TYR A 177 4.09 14.00 -0.82
C TYR A 177 3.15 14.61 -1.85
N ASP A 178 1.88 14.74 -1.49
CA ASP A 178 0.88 15.50 -2.25
C ASP A 178 0.90 16.94 -1.75
N SER A 179 1.49 17.84 -2.53
CA SER A 179 1.61 19.27 -2.20
C SER A 179 0.28 20.02 -2.28
N GLU A 180 -0.63 19.62 -3.17
CA GLU A 180 -1.97 20.21 -3.30
C GLU A 180 -2.80 19.95 -2.04
N ARG A 181 -2.70 18.73 -1.50
CA ARG A 181 -3.42 18.31 -0.30
C ARG A 181 -2.60 18.43 0.98
N GLN A 182 -1.33 18.77 0.90
CA GLN A 182 -0.39 18.80 2.03
C GLN A 182 -0.41 17.48 2.83
N VAL A 183 -0.33 16.36 2.11
CA VAL A 183 -0.37 15.02 2.69
C VAL A 183 0.89 14.25 2.36
N LEU A 184 1.56 13.75 3.40
CA LEU A 184 2.67 12.82 3.30
C LEU A 184 2.18 11.39 3.49
N THR A 185 2.45 10.54 2.54
CA THR A 185 2.03 9.13 2.51
C THR A 185 3.24 8.22 2.58
N SER A 186 3.19 7.20 3.43
CA SER A 186 4.21 6.15 3.50
C SER A 186 3.62 4.88 4.08
N HIS A 187 4.30 3.74 3.98
CA HIS A 187 3.76 2.52 4.57
C HIS A 187 3.77 2.56 6.11
N HIS A 188 4.88 2.93 6.73
CA HIS A 188 5.07 2.84 8.18
C HIS A 188 4.65 4.10 8.96
N GLY A 189 4.54 5.24 8.29
CA GLY A 189 4.57 6.55 8.95
C GLY A 189 5.98 7.02 9.23
N ILE A 190 6.18 8.34 9.20
CA ILE A 190 7.49 8.97 9.40
C ILE A 190 7.55 9.58 10.79
N ILE A 191 8.66 9.35 11.49
CA ILE A 191 8.94 10.02 12.76
C ILE A 191 10.16 10.92 12.64
N ARG A 192 10.19 11.92 13.51
CA ARG A 192 11.35 12.76 13.78
C ARG A 192 12.02 12.27 15.06
N ASP A 193 13.35 12.14 15.03
CA ASP A 193 14.19 11.74 16.15
C ASP A 193 15.20 12.86 16.43
N GLU A 194 14.96 13.60 17.52
CA GLU A 194 15.81 14.73 17.91
C GLU A 194 17.14 14.29 18.52
N GLU A 195 17.19 13.11 19.14
CA GLU A 195 18.42 12.57 19.72
C GLU A 195 19.39 12.15 18.61
N LYS A 196 18.88 11.43 17.61
CA LYS A 196 19.66 11.02 16.43
C LYS A 196 19.77 12.10 15.35
N LYS A 197 19.05 13.21 15.53
CA LYS A 197 18.98 14.34 14.59
C LYS A 197 18.60 13.92 13.16
N CYS A 198 17.60 13.06 13.05
CA CYS A 198 17.15 12.52 11.76
C CYS A 198 15.64 12.29 11.69
N TYR A 199 15.13 12.13 10.48
CA TYR A 199 13.83 11.53 10.19
C TYR A 199 13.99 10.03 9.93
N CYS A 200 13.00 9.23 10.34
CA CYS A 200 13.01 7.78 10.17
C CYS A 200 11.75 7.29 9.43
N LEU A 201 11.95 6.41 8.45
CA LEU A 201 10.92 5.67 7.73
C LEU A 201 11.37 4.20 7.62
N GLY A 202 10.88 3.34 8.53
CA GLY A 202 11.41 1.97 8.62
C GLY A 202 12.90 1.99 8.96
N ALA A 203 13.70 1.24 8.18
CA ALA A 203 15.16 1.25 8.29
C ALA A 203 15.85 2.49 7.69
N LEU A 204 15.12 3.31 6.92
CA LEU A 204 15.70 4.48 6.27
C LEU A 204 15.79 5.63 7.25
N GLN A 205 16.94 6.30 7.26
CA GLN A 205 17.18 7.50 8.05
C GLN A 205 17.64 8.65 7.16
N VAL A 206 17.08 9.84 7.41
CA VAL A 206 17.45 11.10 6.77
C VAL A 206 17.94 12.06 7.86
N PRO A 207 19.26 12.16 8.08
CA PRO A 207 19.85 13.18 8.95
C PRO A 207 19.41 14.58 8.53
N PHE A 208 19.14 15.47 9.48
CA PHE A 208 18.63 16.83 9.19
C PHE A 208 19.59 17.64 8.31
N ASN A 209 20.90 17.39 8.41
CA ASN A 209 21.92 18.06 7.60
C ASN A 209 21.99 17.57 6.14
N GLN A 210 21.26 16.52 5.76
CA GLN A 210 21.11 16.08 4.36
C GLN A 210 20.00 16.85 3.64
N MET A 211 19.19 17.62 4.37
CA MET A 211 18.13 18.47 3.82
C MET A 211 18.60 19.92 3.77
N LYS A 212 18.26 20.63 2.69
CA LYS A 212 18.42 22.08 2.59
C LYS A 212 17.47 22.79 3.55
N ASN A 213 16.22 22.33 3.59
CA ASN A 213 15.23 22.79 4.56
C ASN A 213 14.75 21.59 5.40
N PRO A 214 15.17 21.48 6.67
CA PRO A 214 14.79 20.36 7.53
C PRO A 214 13.29 20.22 7.77
N THR A 215 12.43 21.17 7.38
CA THR A 215 10.98 21.06 7.52
C THR A 215 10.25 20.88 6.19
N ASP A 216 10.96 20.74 5.07
CA ASP A 216 10.37 20.55 3.74
C ASP A 216 9.94 19.08 3.53
N PRO A 217 8.62 18.81 3.42
CA PRO A 217 8.11 17.45 3.23
C PRO A 217 8.39 16.86 1.85
N GLU A 218 8.52 17.69 0.81
CA GLU A 218 8.80 17.23 -0.56
C GLU A 218 10.26 16.81 -0.69
N GLU A 219 11.19 17.62 -0.17
CA GLU A 219 12.60 17.27 -0.07
C GLU A 219 12.78 15.98 0.73
N LEU A 220 12.07 15.84 1.86
CA LEU A 220 12.13 14.64 2.70
C LEU A 220 11.69 13.38 1.95
N ALA A 221 10.56 13.43 1.26
CA ALA A 221 10.04 12.31 0.47
C ALA A 221 11.03 11.90 -0.63
N ASN A 222 11.60 12.87 -1.35
CA ASN A 222 12.58 12.64 -2.41
C ASN A 222 13.86 11.97 -1.89
N ILE A 223 14.37 12.38 -0.72
CA ILE A 223 15.56 11.75 -0.12
C ILE A 223 15.27 10.32 0.32
N PHE A 224 14.10 10.05 0.94
CA PHE A 224 13.72 8.69 1.30
C PHE A 224 13.63 7.77 0.07
N ASN A 225 12.96 8.21 -1.00
CA ASN A 225 12.83 7.43 -2.22
C ASN A 225 14.18 7.19 -2.90
N LYS A 226 15.07 8.20 -2.91
CA LYS A 226 16.44 8.03 -3.42
C LYS A 226 17.21 6.96 -2.64
N LYS A 227 17.21 7.01 -1.31
CA LYS A 227 17.88 6.01 -0.47
C LYS A 227 17.28 4.61 -0.65
N HIS A 228 15.96 4.51 -0.74
CA HIS A 228 15.29 3.26 -1.06
C HIS A 228 15.76 2.69 -2.40
N LYS A 229 15.83 3.54 -3.42
CA LYS A 229 16.25 3.17 -4.76
C LYS A 229 17.69 2.66 -4.80
N GLU A 230 18.60 3.29 -4.04
CA GLU A 230 19.99 2.84 -3.88
C GLU A 230 20.06 1.38 -3.36
N HIS A 231 19.22 1.00 -2.39
CA HIS A 231 19.13 -0.40 -1.94
C HIS A 231 18.54 -1.32 -3.01
N MET A 232 17.47 -0.92 -3.69
CA MET A 232 16.80 -1.72 -4.72
C MET A 232 17.61 -1.86 -6.03
N ASP A 233 18.62 -1.03 -6.24
CA ASP A 233 19.53 -1.13 -7.37
C ASP A 233 20.81 -1.92 -7.04
N ASP A 234 21.05 -2.28 -5.78
CA ASP A 234 22.14 -3.20 -5.39
C ASP A 234 21.81 -4.64 -5.83
N PRO A 235 22.62 -5.27 -6.73
CA PRO A 235 22.42 -6.66 -7.11
C PRO A 235 22.46 -7.65 -5.94
N LEU A 236 23.23 -7.34 -4.89
CA LEU A 236 23.29 -8.17 -3.68
C LEU A 236 21.95 -8.18 -2.94
N PHE A 237 21.24 -7.05 -2.92
CA PHE A 237 19.92 -6.96 -2.30
C PHE A 237 18.94 -7.93 -2.97
N HIS A 238 18.93 -7.96 -4.31
CA HIS A 238 18.11 -8.89 -5.09
C HIS A 238 18.40 -10.36 -4.75
N LEU A 239 19.68 -10.74 -4.74
CA LEU A 239 20.12 -12.11 -4.44
C LEU A 239 19.77 -12.55 -3.02
N ILE A 240 19.83 -11.63 -2.05
CA ILE A 240 19.43 -11.92 -0.67
C ILE A 240 17.91 -12.07 -0.58
N ARG A 241 17.17 -11.15 -1.20
CA ARG A 241 15.70 -11.18 -1.22
C ARG A 241 15.16 -12.46 -1.85
N SER A 242 15.80 -12.97 -2.91
CA SER A 242 15.43 -14.24 -3.58
C SER A 242 15.86 -15.50 -2.80
N ASN A 243 16.48 -15.36 -1.61
CA ASN A 243 17.13 -16.43 -0.85
C ASN A 243 18.26 -17.14 -1.60
N THR A 244 18.79 -16.55 -2.68
CA THR A 244 19.96 -17.08 -3.38
C THR A 244 21.22 -16.92 -2.52
N LEU A 245 21.28 -15.84 -1.72
CA LEU A 245 22.34 -15.59 -0.74
C LEU A 245 21.76 -15.34 0.65
N LYS A 246 22.54 -15.66 1.69
CA LYS A 246 22.20 -15.27 3.07
C LYS A 246 22.36 -13.75 3.25
N PRO A 247 21.51 -13.11 4.07
CA PRO A 247 21.68 -11.70 4.40
C PRO A 247 23.06 -11.41 5.00
N THR A 248 23.68 -10.32 4.57
CA THR A 248 24.81 -9.71 5.31
C THR A 248 24.29 -9.05 6.58
N PRO A 249 25.13 -8.75 7.59
CA PRO A 249 24.67 -8.05 8.80
C PRO A 249 23.97 -6.71 8.49
N VAL A 250 24.45 -5.98 7.47
CA VAL A 250 23.84 -4.72 7.02
C VAL A 250 22.43 -4.95 6.49
N TYR A 251 22.25 -5.94 5.60
CA TYR A 251 20.94 -6.22 5.02
C TYR A 251 19.99 -6.92 5.98
N ALA A 252 20.49 -7.77 6.88
CA ALA A 252 19.69 -8.30 7.99
C ALA A 252 19.10 -7.16 8.82
N ASN A 253 19.94 -6.22 9.27
CA ASN A 253 19.49 -5.06 10.03
C ASN A 253 18.50 -4.18 9.23
N TYR A 254 18.67 -4.04 7.92
CA TYR A 254 17.71 -3.32 7.07
C TYR A 254 16.35 -4.04 7.00
N PHE A 255 16.34 -5.35 6.78
CA PHE A 255 15.10 -6.15 6.73
C PHE A 255 14.38 -6.20 8.09
N ASP A 256 15.13 -6.32 9.18
CA ASP A 256 14.57 -6.34 10.53
C ASP A 256 13.97 -4.98 10.87
N ASN A 257 14.69 -3.88 10.63
CA ASN A 257 14.17 -2.53 10.92
C ASN A 257 13.10 -2.05 9.94
N THR A 258 12.95 -2.64 8.76
CA THR A 258 11.76 -2.41 7.93
C THR A 258 10.58 -3.23 8.46
N THR A 259 10.81 -4.46 8.90
CA THR A 259 9.75 -5.32 9.42
C THR A 259 9.22 -4.86 10.77
N ASP A 260 10.07 -4.46 11.72
CA ASP A 260 9.66 -4.24 13.12
C ASP A 260 9.32 -2.79 13.45
N PHE A 261 9.53 -1.87 12.50
CA PHE A 261 9.32 -0.44 12.75
C PHE A 261 7.83 -0.10 12.85
N ARG A 262 7.38 0.14 14.09
CA ARG A 262 6.00 0.48 14.47
C ARG A 262 5.99 1.71 15.38
N PRO A 263 6.22 2.91 14.83
CA PRO A 263 6.25 4.10 15.65
C PRO A 263 4.90 4.36 16.34
N ALA A 264 4.93 4.91 17.55
CA ALA A 264 3.71 5.36 18.21
C ALA A 264 3.03 6.46 17.39
N ARG A 265 1.69 6.47 17.35
CA ARG A 265 0.91 7.42 16.52
C ARG A 265 1.23 8.87 16.88
N GLU A 266 1.48 9.13 18.16
CA GLU A 266 1.86 10.44 18.70
C GLU A 266 3.18 10.93 18.10
N ARG A 267 4.16 10.04 17.90
CA ARG A 267 5.46 10.37 17.28
C ARG A 267 5.30 10.73 15.80
N ILE A 268 4.40 10.04 15.10
CA ILE A 268 4.07 10.34 13.70
C ILE A 268 3.36 11.69 13.61
N PHE A 269 2.42 11.96 14.52
CA PHE A 269 1.70 13.22 14.58
C PHE A 269 2.64 14.41 14.82
N ILE A 270 3.51 14.34 15.85
CA ILE A 270 4.51 15.37 16.15
C ILE A 270 5.43 15.64 14.95
N CYS A 271 5.81 14.59 14.22
CA CYS A 271 6.59 14.74 12.99
C CYS A 271 5.83 15.54 11.93
N GLY A 272 4.53 15.25 11.73
CA GLY A 272 3.67 16.01 10.82
C GLY A 272 3.52 17.48 11.20
N GLU A 273 3.47 17.79 12.50
CA GLU A 273 3.43 19.16 13.00
C GLU A 273 4.76 19.92 12.81
N THR A 274 5.87 19.18 12.83
CA THR A 274 7.20 19.77 12.64
C THR A 274 7.51 20.06 11.18
N LEU A 275 6.95 19.25 10.27
CA LEU A 275 6.97 19.52 8.84
C LEU A 275 6.03 20.69 8.56
N LYS A 276 6.63 21.84 8.23
CA LYS A 276 5.91 23.06 7.86
C LYS A 276 6.08 23.22 6.36
N GLY A 277 4.96 23.21 5.64
CA GLY A 277 4.95 23.80 4.30
C GLY A 277 5.25 25.30 4.38
N GLU A 278 5.22 25.99 3.23
CA GLU A 278 5.47 27.44 3.13
C GLU A 278 4.54 28.31 4.00
N ASP A 279 3.45 27.75 4.52
CA ASP A 279 2.49 28.38 5.42
C ASP A 279 2.67 27.88 6.87
N PRO A 280 3.21 28.70 7.79
CA PRO A 280 3.44 28.34 9.19
C PRO A 280 2.17 28.03 10.00
N SER A 281 0.99 28.31 9.45
CA SER A 281 -0.32 28.04 10.08
C SER A 281 -0.88 26.65 9.75
N LYS A 282 -0.22 25.88 8.87
CA LYS A 282 -0.70 24.58 8.39
C LYS A 282 0.34 23.47 8.61
N TYR A 283 -0.10 22.41 9.27
CA TYR A 283 0.70 21.21 9.51
C TYR A 283 0.51 20.18 8.38
N ILE A 284 1.56 19.40 8.09
CA ILE A 284 1.49 18.30 7.13
C ILE A 284 0.76 17.11 7.77
N ARG A 285 -0.25 16.60 7.07
CA ARG A 285 -0.95 15.37 7.50
C ARG A 285 -0.16 14.16 7.02
N GLN A 286 -0.06 13.13 7.87
CA GLN A 286 0.48 11.84 7.47
C GLN A 286 -0.63 10.80 7.24
N LYS A 287 -0.45 9.96 6.22
CA LYS A 287 -1.30 8.81 5.87
C LYS A 287 -0.42 7.58 5.74
N TYR A 288 -0.79 6.48 6.40
CA TYR A 288 0.09 5.31 6.47
C TYR A 288 -0.64 3.98 6.66
N GLY A 289 -0.02 2.91 6.16
CA GLY A 289 -0.61 1.57 6.05
C GLY A 289 -0.44 0.70 7.30
N HIS A 290 0.76 0.70 7.90
CA HIS A 290 1.17 -0.33 8.87
C HIS A 290 0.34 -0.34 10.18
N HIS A 291 -0.29 0.76 10.60
CA HIS A 291 -1.19 0.74 11.77
C HIS A 291 -2.67 0.62 11.43
N GLY A 292 -3.00 0.38 10.16
CA GLY A 292 -4.34 -0.02 9.78
C GLY A 292 -4.61 -1.41 10.33
N PRO A 293 -5.77 -1.68 10.94
CA PRO A 293 -6.16 -3.06 11.12
C PRO A 293 -6.29 -3.65 9.69
N GLY A 294 -5.86 -4.88 9.41
CA GLY A 294 -5.97 -5.45 8.06
C GLY A 294 -7.42 -5.44 7.52
N VAL A 295 -7.63 -5.93 6.29
CA VAL A 295 -8.94 -5.91 5.58
C VAL A 295 -10.11 -6.53 6.37
N ASP A 296 -9.83 -7.26 7.46
CA ASP A 296 -10.76 -8.11 8.23
C ASP A 296 -11.25 -7.51 9.57
N HIS A 297 -11.11 -6.20 9.79
CA HIS A 297 -11.49 -5.58 11.06
C HIS A 297 -12.51 -4.44 10.91
N ASN A 298 -13.49 -4.44 11.83
CA ASN A 298 -14.56 -3.44 11.92
C ASN A 298 -14.00 -2.01 11.94
N GLN A 299 -14.48 -1.20 10.98
CA GLN A 299 -14.11 0.21 10.79
C GLN A 299 -14.58 1.07 11.96
N GLN A 300 -13.66 1.79 12.62
CA GLN A 300 -13.96 2.77 13.67
C GLN A 300 -13.26 4.12 13.38
N PHE A 301 -13.71 5.18 14.07
CA PHE A 301 -13.64 6.58 13.66
C PHE A 301 -12.59 7.42 14.42
N ASP A 302 -11.73 8.22 13.76
CA ASP A 302 -10.86 9.21 14.45
C ASP A 302 -10.34 10.39 13.55
N ASN A 303 -9.99 11.51 14.21
CA ASN A 303 -9.88 12.90 13.74
C ASN A 303 -8.55 13.32 13.05
N GLY A 304 -7.86 12.47 12.29
CA GLY A 304 -6.67 12.97 11.57
C GLY A 304 -5.81 11.99 10.78
N ILE A 305 -5.99 10.70 10.99
CA ILE A 305 -5.14 9.65 10.45
C ILE A 305 -5.99 8.83 9.48
N MET A 306 -5.62 8.74 8.19
CA MET A 306 -6.34 7.87 7.24
C MET A 306 -5.38 6.91 6.53
N GLY A 307 -5.83 5.67 6.41
CA GLY A 307 -5.55 4.68 5.38
C GLY A 307 -6.90 3.98 5.12
N LEU A 308 -6.98 2.97 4.26
CA LEU A 308 -8.17 2.08 4.26
C LEU A 308 -8.42 1.68 5.72
N ASN A 309 -9.68 1.74 6.14
CA ASN A 309 -10.19 1.52 7.51
C ASN A 309 -10.41 2.76 8.37
N SER A 310 -10.95 3.84 7.79
CA SER A 310 -11.39 5.01 8.54
C SER A 310 -12.76 5.53 8.08
N LEU A 311 -13.54 6.02 9.04
CA LEU A 311 -14.92 6.46 8.91
C LEU A 311 -15.03 7.78 9.76
N LYS A 312 -16.02 8.72 9.58
CA LYS A 312 -16.37 9.92 10.47
C LYS A 312 -17.72 9.88 11.32
N GLU A 313 -17.71 9.78 12.68
CA GLU A 313 -18.88 9.61 13.58
C GLU A 313 -18.85 10.79 14.55
N ALA A 314 -19.89 11.62 14.51
CA ALA A 314 -20.05 12.70 15.47
C ALA A 314 -21.12 12.33 16.49
N ARG A 315 -20.76 12.47 17.77
CA ARG A 315 -21.64 12.27 18.91
C ARG A 315 -21.93 13.61 19.58
N ASP A 316 -23.14 13.78 20.10
CA ASP A 316 -23.44 14.93 20.94
C ASP A 316 -22.81 14.78 22.33
N LYS A 317 -22.95 15.82 23.16
CA LYS A 317 -22.51 15.85 24.56
C LYS A 317 -23.10 14.76 25.45
N ASN A 318 -24.14 14.05 24.98
CA ASN A 318 -24.79 12.94 25.68
C ASN A 318 -24.43 11.59 25.07
N ASN A 319 -23.37 11.55 24.25
CA ASN A 319 -22.85 10.35 23.61
C ASN A 319 -23.83 9.71 22.60
N LYS A 320 -24.83 10.46 22.12
CA LYS A 320 -25.79 10.02 21.10
C LYS A 320 -25.27 10.36 19.71
N ILE A 321 -25.40 9.42 18.77
CA ILE A 321 -24.99 9.62 17.37
C ILE A 321 -25.84 10.72 16.74
N ILE A 322 -25.20 11.81 16.33
CA ILE A 322 -25.83 12.95 15.64
C ILE A 322 -25.48 13.01 14.16
N TYR A 323 -24.39 12.33 13.75
CA TYR A 323 -23.99 12.18 12.36
C TYR A 323 -23.19 10.88 12.18
N SER A 324 -23.63 10.03 11.25
CA SER A 324 -22.95 8.80 10.83
C SER A 324 -22.91 8.76 9.31
N SER A 325 -21.72 8.95 8.72
CA SER A 325 -21.54 8.79 7.28
C SER A 325 -20.40 7.82 6.97
N GLY A 326 -20.78 6.64 6.48
CA GLY A 326 -20.01 5.74 5.61
C GLY A 326 -19.07 6.47 4.67
N LEU A 327 -17.76 6.40 4.87
CA LEU A 327 -16.76 6.93 3.94
C LEU A 327 -15.66 5.87 3.69
N SER A 328 -16.06 4.68 3.23
CA SER A 328 -15.60 4.35 1.89
C SER A 328 -16.49 5.15 0.96
N CYS A 329 -15.95 6.07 0.16
CA CYS A 329 -16.62 6.58 -1.03
C CYS A 329 -18.09 7.02 -0.80
N PHE A 330 -18.41 8.22 -0.27
CA PHE A 330 -19.66 9.00 -0.51
C PHE A 330 -19.93 10.10 0.54
N GLN A 331 -20.36 11.29 0.06
CA GLN A 331 -21.19 12.25 0.80
C GLN A 331 -22.64 12.16 0.27
N PRO A 332 -23.69 12.31 1.09
CA PRO A 332 -25.02 12.68 0.62
C PRO A 332 -25.16 14.20 0.46
N HIS A 333 -26.05 14.61 -0.46
CA HIS A 333 -26.49 15.99 -0.66
C HIS A 333 -27.11 16.61 0.60
#